data_AF-A0A928U7C0-F1
#
_entry.id   AF-A0A928U7C0-F1
#
_cell.length_a   1.000
_cell.length_b   1.000
_cell.length_c   1.000
_cell.angle_alpha   90.00
_cell.angle_beta   90.00
_cell.angle_gamma   90.00
#
_symmetry.space_group_name_H-M   'P 1'
#
loop_
_entity.id
_entity.type
_entity.pdbx_description
1 polymer ?
#
loop_
_entity_poly.entity_id
_entity_poly.type
_entity_poly.pdbx_seq_one_letter_code
_entity_poly.pdbx_strand_id
1 'polypeptide(L)' 'MGYFVGIDLHGDNNYIGILDEEDRKVFKRRNRNDINEIKRVLEPYKKK' A
#
# COMPACT_ATOMS: atom_id res chain seq x y z
N MET A 1 15.66 -1.16 5.04
CA MET A 1 14.54 -1.84 4.37
C MET A 1 13.65 -0.77 3.79
N GLY A 2 13.83 -0.48 2.51
CA GLY A 2 12.90 0.27 1.70
C GLY A 2 11.73 -0.61 1.26
N TYR A 3 10.61 0.05 0.95
CA TYR A 3 9.45 -0.58 0.34
C TYR A 3 9.07 0.22 -0.91
N PHE A 4 8.70 -0.48 -1.98
CA PHE A 4 8.13 0.14 -3.16
C PHE A 4 6.62 -0.01 -3.11
N VAL A 5 5.90 1.11 -3.10
CA VAL A 5 4.44 1.13 -2.96
C VAL A 5 3.82 1.62 -4.25
N GLY A 6 2.95 0.79 -4.83
CA GLY A 6 2.06 1.17 -5.92
C GLY A 6 0.62 1.33 -5.42
N ILE A 7 -0.03 2.42 -5.81
CA ILE A 7 -1.45 2.65 -5.53
C ILE A 7 -2.16 2.96 -6.84
N ASP A 8 -3.16 2.14 -7.16
CA ASP A 8 -4.07 2.36 -8.27
C ASP A 8 -5.39 2.89 -7.72
N LEU A 9 -5.76 4.12 -8.10
CA LEU A 9 -6.87 4.87 -7.52
C LEU A 9 -8.10 4.82 -8.43
N HIS A 10 -9.25 4.51 -7.84
CA HIS A 10 -10.57 4.59 -8.47
C HIS A 10 -11.51 5.44 -7.59
N GLY A 11 -12.68 5.81 -8.11
CA GLY A 11 -13.61 6.70 -7.40
C GLY A 11 -14.00 6.22 -6.00
N ASP A 12 -14.25 4.93 -5.82
CA ASP A 12 -14.77 4.32 -4.58
C ASP A 12 -13.78 3.35 -3.90
N ASN A 13 -12.71 2.96 -4.59
CA ASN A 13 -11.73 2.00 -4.10
C ASN A 13 -10.31 2.33 -4.56
N ASN A 14 -9.33 1.68 -3.95
CA ASN A 14 -7.95 1.66 -4.42
C ASN A 14 -7.41 0.24 -4.38
N TYR A 15 -6.38 -0.02 -5.17
CA TYR A 15 -5.58 -1.21 -5.06
C TYR A 15 -4.17 -0.82 -4.63
N ILE A 16 -3.71 -1.34 -3.50
CA ILE A 16 -2.37 -1.11 -2.97
C ILE A 16 -1.56 -2.38 -3.17
N GLY A 17 -0.37 -2.25 -3.76
CA GLY A 17 0.65 -3.28 -3.84
C GLY A 17 1.97 -2.80 -3.24
N ILE A 18 2.64 -3.65 -2.48
CA ILE A 18 3.92 -3.31 -1.83
C ILE A 18 4.94 -4.41 -2.14
N LEU A 19 6.12 -3.99 -2.60
CA LEU A 19 7.29 -4.83 -2.80
C LEU A 19 8.38 -4.46 -1.79
N ASP A 20 9.19 -5.45 -1.40
CA ASP A 20 10.47 -5.21 -0.71
C ASP A 20 11.61 -4.93 -1.72
N GLU A 21 12.82 -4.73 -1.22
CA GLU A 21 14.03 -4.47 -2.02
C GLU A 21 14.48 -5.66 -2.88
N GLU A 22 13.94 -6.85 -2.64
CA GLU A 22 14.22 -8.08 -3.39
C GLU A 22 13.08 -8.41 -4.36
N ASP A 23 12.25 -7.42 -4.71
CA ASP A 23 11.07 -7.52 -5.57
C ASP A 23 9.98 -8.50 -5.08
N ARG A 24 10.01 -8.87 -3.79
CA ARG A 24 9.01 -9.79 -3.23
C ARG A 24 7.77 -9.02 -2.84
N LYS A 25 6.61 -9.58 -3.20
CA LYS A 25 5.29 -9.02 -2.83
C LYS A 25 5.02 -9.28 -1.35
N VAL A 26 5.08 -8.21 -0.55
CA VAL A 26 4.81 -8.28 0.89
C VAL A 26 3.38 -7.89 1.24
N PHE A 27 2.69 -7.18 0.35
CA PHE A 27 1.29 -6.81 0.52
C PHE A 27 0.60 -6.58 -0.83
N LYS A 28 -0.65 -7.02 -0.93
CA LYS A 28 -1.55 -6.58 -2.01
C LYS A 28 -3.01 -6.64 -1.55
N ARG A 29 -3.77 -5.59 -1.73
CA ARG A 29 -5.20 -5.56 -1.34
C ARG A 29 -5.96 -4.45 -2.05
N ARG A 30 -7.25 -4.72 -2.34
CA ARG A 30 -8.23 -3.67 -2.66
C ARG A 30 -8.85 -3.12 -1.38
N ASN A 31 -8.83 -1.80 -1.21
CA ASN A 31 -9.39 -1.09 -0.05
C ASN A 31 -10.39 -0.05 -0.51
N ARG A 32 -11.20 0.50 0.41
CA ARG A 32 -12.02 1.68 0.08
C ARG A 32 -11.11 2.86 -0.21
N ASN A 33 -11.58 3.77 -1.07
CA ASN A 33 -10.88 5.02 -1.32
C ASN A 33 -11.11 6.01 -0.15
N ASP A 34 -10.58 5.65 1.02
CA ASP A 34 -10.61 6.45 2.24
C ASP A 34 -9.18 6.66 2.74
N ILE A 35 -8.83 7.92 3.02
CA ILE A 35 -7.46 8.30 3.39
C ILE A 35 -7.01 7.70 4.72
N ASN A 36 -7.94 7.47 5.66
CA ASN A 36 -7.59 6.88 6.95
C ASN A 36 -7.33 5.38 6.81
N GLU A 37 -8.09 4.69 5.94
CA GLU A 37 -7.84 3.30 5.59
C GLU A 37 -6.48 3.14 4.88
N ILE A 38 -6.18 4.00 3.91
CA ILE A 38 -4.88 4.00 3.22
C ILE A 38 -3.73 4.21 4.21
N LYS A 39 -3.84 5.20 5.11
CA LYS A 39 -2.81 5.45 6.14
C LYS A 39 -2.62 4.23 7.04
N ARG A 40 -3.70 3.61 7.53
CA ARG A 40 -3.62 2.40 8.36
C ARG A 40 -2.93 1.25 7.65
N VAL A 41 -3.17 1.08 6.35
CA VAL A 41 -2.51 0.04 5.54
C VAL A 41 -1.02 0.32 5.37
N LEU A 42 -0.62 1.59 5.18
CA LEU A 42 0.77 1.96 4.92
C LEU A 42 1.62 2.16 6.18
N GLU A 43 0.99 2.39 7.34
CA GLU A 43 1.68 2.66 8.60
C GLU A 43 2.75 1.62 8.98
N PRO A 44 2.52 0.30 8.83
CA PRO A 44 3.52 -0.72 9.13
C PRO A 44 4.77 -0.67 8.22
N TYR A 45 4.65 -0.05 7.04
CA TYR A 45 5.70 0.02 6.03
C TYR A 45 6.42 1.38 6.03
N LYS A 46 6.04 2.29 6.92
CA LYS A 46 6.68 3.60 7.07
C LYS A 46 8.04 3.43 7.73
N LYS A 47 9.09 3.96 7.09
CA LYS A 47 10.43 4.04 7.68
C LYS A 47 10.41 4.97 8.91
N LYS A 48 10.99 4.51 10.02
CA LYS A 48 11.18 5.33 11.22
C LYS A 48 12.25 6.39 11.01
#